data_AF-A0A8S2F6Q1-F1
#
_entry.id   AF-A0A8S2F6Q1-F1
#
_cell.length_a   1.000
_cell.length_b   1.000
_cell.length_c   1.000
_cell.angle_alpha   90.00
_cell.angle_beta   90.00
_cell.angle_gamma   90.00
#
_symmetry.space_group_name_H-M   'P 1'
#
loop_
_entity.id
_entity.type
_entity.pdbx_description
1 polymer ?
#
loop_
_entity_poly.entity_id
_entity_poly.type
_entity_poly.pdbx_seq_one_letter_code
_entity_poly.pdbx_strand_id
1 'polypeptide(L)'
;GNTSLSTNQWYHIAYGSQQLLYLNGRLDGQGTTTGTTLSTSGGNITIGTTQDQNQNQTYFNGKIGQVLISRRVRTSEEILEDATLVAHYSFGCNGDLYFQQDSGPNYMDGAGSDALATTANSIQNNSLLFNLSTAYFQISNLVAFGQTNQPFSILL
;
A
#
# COMPACT_ATOMS: atom_id res chain seq x y z
N GLY A 1 -1.48 20.59 -0.11
CA GLY A 1 -0.61 20.00 -1.14
C GLY A 1 -0.44 20.99 -2.27
N ASN A 2 0.55 20.76 -3.13
CA ASN A 2 0.85 21.64 -4.25
C ASN A 2 0.37 21.06 -5.59
N THR A 3 0.16 19.75 -5.67
CA THR A 3 -0.28 19.06 -6.89
C THR A 3 -1.79 19.20 -7.09
N SER A 4 -2.21 19.63 -8.29
CA SER A 4 -3.61 19.55 -8.72
C SER A 4 -3.96 18.13 -9.16
N LEU A 5 -5.08 17.60 -8.66
CA LEU A 5 -5.55 16.25 -8.97
C LEU A 5 -6.56 16.27 -10.12
N SER A 6 -6.48 15.24 -10.96
CA SER A 6 -7.48 14.91 -11.98
C SER A 6 -8.52 13.92 -11.45
N THR A 7 -9.72 13.91 -12.03
CA THR A 7 -10.74 12.89 -11.76
C THR A 7 -10.41 11.58 -12.44
N ASN A 8 -11.00 10.47 -11.95
CA ASN A 8 -10.83 9.12 -12.49
C ASN A 8 -9.39 8.59 -12.50
N GLN A 9 -8.56 9.05 -11.57
CA GLN A 9 -7.18 8.59 -11.38
C GLN A 9 -6.97 8.16 -9.92
N TRP A 10 -6.25 7.06 -9.73
CA TRP A 10 -5.84 6.61 -8.40
C TRP A 10 -4.63 7.40 -7.92
N TYR A 11 -4.65 7.72 -6.62
CA TYR A 11 -3.57 8.39 -5.92
C TYR A 11 -3.33 7.68 -4.60
N HIS A 12 -2.05 7.50 -4.25
CA HIS A 12 -1.68 7.16 -2.89
C HIS A 12 -1.53 8.45 -2.09
N ILE A 13 -2.20 8.53 -0.94
CA ILE A 13 -2.15 9.68 -0.05
C ILE A 13 -1.74 9.21 1.33
N ALA A 14 -0.68 9.81 1.90
CA ALA A 14 -0.30 9.62 3.28
C ALA A 14 -0.23 10.96 4.00
N TYR A 15 -0.73 11.01 5.22
CA TYR A 15 -0.70 12.19 6.07
C TYR A 15 -0.22 11.80 7.46
N GLY A 16 0.71 12.58 8.01
CA GLY A 16 1.40 12.21 9.25
C GLY A 16 1.79 13.38 10.14
N SER A 17 2.71 13.12 11.06
CA SER A 17 3.22 14.13 12.00
C SER A 17 3.76 15.36 11.27
N GLN A 18 3.74 16.51 11.95
CA GLN A 18 4.19 17.80 11.40
C GLN A 18 3.39 18.22 10.15
N GLN A 19 2.18 17.68 9.98
CA GLN A 19 1.26 18.00 8.88
C GLN A 19 1.89 17.78 7.50
N LEU A 20 2.75 16.75 7.39
CA LEU A 20 3.34 16.33 6.13
C LEU A 20 2.30 15.54 5.33
N LEU A 21 2.01 16.04 4.12
CA LEU A 21 1.16 15.39 3.14
C LEU A 21 2.04 14.82 2.02
N TYR A 22 1.94 13.52 1.81
CA TYR A 22 2.59 12.81 0.73
C TYR A 22 1.56 12.42 -0.31
N LEU A 23 1.91 12.63 -1.58
CA LEU A 23 1.15 12.19 -2.75
C LEU A 23 2.02 11.27 -3.58
N ASN A 24 1.53 10.07 -3.90
CA ASN A 24 2.26 9.06 -4.67
C ASN A 24 3.69 8.81 -4.13
N GLY A 25 3.81 8.74 -2.80
CA GLY A 25 5.07 8.42 -2.11
C GLY A 25 6.01 9.60 -1.91
N ARG A 26 5.69 10.79 -2.44
CA ARG A 26 6.56 11.98 -2.37
C ARG A 26 5.90 13.09 -1.57
N LEU A 27 6.71 13.87 -0.85
CA LEU A 27 6.23 15.03 -0.12
C LEU A 27 5.60 16.04 -1.09
N ASP A 28 4.32 16.33 -0.90
CA ASP A 28 3.55 17.25 -1.75
C ASP A 28 3.19 18.55 -1.01
N GLY A 29 3.11 18.51 0.32
CA GLY A 29 2.89 19.71 1.12
C GLY A 29 3.24 19.51 2.59
N GLN A 30 3.52 20.62 3.26
CA GLN A 30 3.79 20.67 4.69
C GLN A 30 2.99 21.82 5.29
N GLY A 31 2.21 21.51 6.32
CA GLY A 31 1.57 22.54 7.13
C GLY A 31 2.55 23.24 8.07
N THR A 32 2.24 24.47 8.46
CA THR A 32 3.13 25.34 9.24
C THR A 32 2.79 25.39 10.74
N THR A 33 1.79 24.63 11.20
CA THR A 33 1.30 24.77 12.58
C THR A 33 2.17 24.00 13.57
N THR A 34 2.58 24.68 14.65
CA THR A 34 3.40 24.15 15.76
C THR A 34 2.57 23.66 16.97
N GLY A 35 1.24 23.54 16.83
CA GLY A 35 0.32 23.11 17.89
C GLY A 35 -0.05 21.63 17.84
N THR A 36 -0.37 21.04 19.00
CA THR A 36 -0.65 19.61 19.20
C THR A 36 -1.74 19.05 18.29
N THR A 37 -1.35 18.00 17.56
CA THR A 37 -2.00 16.68 17.40
C THR A 37 -3.51 16.64 17.30
N LEU A 38 -4.02 16.14 16.17
CA LEU A 38 -5.38 15.58 15.99
C LEU A 38 -6.07 15.29 17.32
N SER A 39 -7.10 16.09 17.66
CA SER A 39 -7.89 15.88 18.88
C SER A 39 -8.51 14.49 18.83
N THR A 40 -8.12 13.61 19.75
CA THR A 40 -8.71 12.28 19.92
C THR A 40 -10.01 12.32 20.73
N SER A 41 -10.70 13.47 20.78
CA SER A 41 -11.90 13.66 21.58
C SER A 41 -13.07 12.87 21.01
N GLY A 42 -13.20 11.59 21.39
CA GLY A 42 -14.44 10.79 21.42
C GLY A 42 -15.26 10.65 20.12
N GLY A 43 -14.82 11.21 19.00
CA GLY A 43 -15.54 11.18 17.73
C GLY A 43 -15.33 9.88 16.98
N ASN A 44 -16.29 9.53 16.13
CA ASN A 44 -16.13 8.41 15.22
C ASN A 44 -15.11 8.74 14.12
N ILE A 45 -14.29 7.77 13.75
CA ILE A 45 -13.55 7.83 12.49
C ILE A 45 -14.53 7.51 11.37
N THR A 46 -14.70 8.45 10.45
CA THR A 46 -15.55 8.28 9.27
C THR A 46 -14.69 8.29 8.01
N ILE A 47 -15.05 7.43 7.05
CA ILE A 47 -14.39 7.34 5.74
C ILE A 47 -15.44 7.65 4.70
N GLY A 48 -15.11 8.54 3.76
CA GLY A 48 -16.01 8.95 2.69
C GLY A 48 -17.05 10.01 3.08
N THR A 49 -17.03 10.52 4.31
CA THR A 49 -17.87 11.65 4.73
C THR A 49 -17.25 12.37 5.93
N THR A 50 -17.73 13.57 6.22
CA THR A 50 -17.47 14.28 7.48
C THR A 50 -18.62 14.05 8.44
N GLN A 51 -18.33 13.64 9.68
CA GLN A 51 -19.29 13.67 10.77
C GLN A 51 -19.01 14.89 11.65
N ASP A 52 -19.63 16.03 11.31
CA ASP A 52 -19.71 17.18 12.18
C ASP A 52 -21.17 17.34 12.63
N GLN A 53 -21.40 17.31 13.95
CA GLN A 53 -22.74 17.36 14.54
C GLN A 53 -23.49 18.66 14.23
N ASN A 54 -22.78 19.72 13.81
CA ASN A 54 -23.35 21.05 13.59
C ASN A 54 -23.24 21.56 12.14
N GLN A 55 -22.85 20.71 11.20
CA GLN A 55 -22.66 21.09 9.79
C GLN A 55 -23.33 20.11 8.84
N ASN A 56 -23.63 20.58 7.62
CA ASN A 56 -24.07 19.72 6.54
C ASN A 56 -22.96 18.71 6.21
N GLN A 57 -23.30 17.42 6.25
CA GLN A 57 -22.38 16.35 5.90
C GLN A 57 -21.99 16.43 4.42
N THR A 58 -20.70 16.37 4.14
CA THR A 58 -20.18 16.32 2.77
C THR A 58 -19.68 14.91 2.47
N TYR A 59 -20.11 14.35 1.34
CA TYR A 59 -19.77 13.00 0.94
C TYR A 59 -18.69 12.99 -0.15
N PHE A 60 -17.72 12.08 0.00
CA PHE A 60 -16.74 11.79 -1.03
C PHE A 60 -17.41 11.03 -2.18
N ASN A 61 -17.25 11.55 -3.40
CA ASN A 61 -17.71 10.89 -4.62
C ASN A 61 -16.52 10.27 -5.36
N GLY A 62 -16.24 9.00 -5.08
CA GLY A 62 -15.13 8.28 -5.68
C GLY A 62 -14.93 6.89 -5.06
N LYS A 63 -13.80 6.26 -5.37
CA LYS A 63 -13.40 4.96 -4.79
C LYS A 63 -12.27 5.18 -3.79
N ILE A 64 -12.31 4.44 -2.70
CA ILE A 64 -11.25 4.41 -1.68
C ILE A 64 -10.84 2.94 -1.53
N GLY A 65 -9.53 2.67 -1.52
CA GLY A 65 -8.97 1.34 -1.31
C GLY A 65 -7.77 1.40 -0.37
N GLN A 66 -7.44 0.26 0.25
CA GLN A 66 -6.21 0.06 1.04
C GLN A 66 -6.01 1.12 2.15
N VAL A 67 -7.03 1.31 2.99
CA VAL A 67 -6.96 2.28 4.10
C VAL A 67 -6.19 1.69 5.28
N LEU A 68 -5.16 2.41 5.73
CA LEU A 68 -4.39 2.06 6.92
C LEU A 68 -4.23 3.26 7.85
N ILE A 69 -4.54 3.05 9.12
CA ILE A 69 -4.31 4.02 10.20
C ILE A 69 -3.23 3.45 11.11
N SER A 70 -2.07 4.11 11.14
CA SER A 70 -0.92 3.69 11.94
C SER A 70 -0.81 4.49 13.24
N ARG A 71 -0.40 3.81 14.32
CA ARG A 71 -0.05 4.45 15.60
C ARG A 71 1.36 5.05 15.61
N ARG A 72 2.19 4.68 14.63
CA ARG A 72 3.56 5.19 14.45
C ARG A 72 3.61 6.09 13.23
N VAL A 73 4.39 7.17 13.34
CA VAL A 73 4.78 7.99 12.18
C VAL A 73 5.61 7.13 11.23
N ARG A 74 5.14 6.99 9.99
CA ARG A 74 5.90 6.33 8.92
C ARG A 74 6.96 7.25 8.34
N THR A 75 8.10 6.67 7.95
CA THR A 75 9.16 7.43 7.27
C THR A 75 8.77 7.71 5.82
N SER A 76 9.49 8.62 5.17
CA SER A 76 9.32 8.90 3.74
C SER A 76 9.54 7.64 2.88
N GLU A 77 10.46 6.77 3.28
CA GLU A 77 10.80 5.55 2.57
C GLU A 77 9.67 4.52 2.68
N GLU A 78 9.12 4.34 3.89
CA GLU A 78 7.96 3.45 4.11
C GLU A 78 6.74 3.92 3.30
N ILE A 79 6.50 5.23 3.28
CA ILE A 79 5.41 5.83 2.50
C ILE A 79 5.63 5.67 0.99
N LEU A 80 6.88 5.77 0.54
CA LEU A 80 7.23 5.55 -0.86
C LEU A 80 7.06 4.08 -1.25
N GLU A 81 7.44 3.15 -0.36
CA GLU A 81 7.23 1.72 -0.55
C GLU A 81 5.74 1.39 -0.67
N ASP A 82 4.90 1.86 0.27
CA ASP A 82 3.44 1.71 0.20
C ASP A 82 2.86 2.27 -1.12
N ALA A 83 3.38 3.41 -1.59
CA ALA A 83 2.93 4.08 -2.80
C ALA A 83 3.45 3.44 -4.11
N THR A 84 4.43 2.55 -4.04
CA THR A 84 5.03 1.93 -5.22
C THR A 84 4.80 0.43 -5.26
N LEU A 85 4.32 -0.17 -4.17
CA LEU A 85 4.04 -1.59 -4.08
C LEU A 85 2.94 -1.99 -5.06
N VAL A 86 3.31 -2.79 -6.07
CA VAL A 86 2.35 -3.28 -7.06
C VAL A 86 1.92 -4.71 -6.81
N ALA A 87 2.79 -5.53 -6.22
CA ALA A 87 2.46 -6.90 -5.80
C ALA A 87 3.28 -7.28 -4.56
N HIS A 88 2.69 -8.16 -3.75
CA HIS A 88 3.31 -8.73 -2.57
C HIS A 88 3.00 -10.22 -2.48
N TYR A 89 4.01 -11.06 -2.62
CA TYR A 89 3.87 -12.52 -2.59
C TYR A 89 4.41 -13.09 -1.28
N SER A 90 3.57 -13.14 -0.26
CA SER A 90 3.98 -13.75 1.00
C SER A 90 4.12 -15.26 0.84
N PHE A 91 5.26 -15.85 1.19
CA PHE A 91 5.45 -17.30 1.04
C PHE A 91 4.74 -18.15 2.10
N GLY A 92 3.83 -17.56 2.90
CA GLY A 92 3.21 -18.21 4.06
C GLY A 92 1.75 -17.84 4.36
N CYS A 93 1.03 -17.18 3.44
CA CYS A 93 -0.39 -16.92 3.70
C CYS A 93 -1.20 -18.24 3.66
N ASN A 94 -1.96 -18.50 4.72
CA ASN A 94 -3.00 -19.54 4.80
C ASN A 94 -2.53 -21.00 4.83
N GLY A 95 -1.28 -21.30 5.20
CA GLY A 95 -0.83 -22.69 5.38
C GLY A 95 -0.71 -23.49 4.08
N ASP A 96 -0.92 -22.85 2.93
CA ASP A 96 -0.84 -23.45 1.62
C ASP A 96 0.34 -22.88 0.83
N LEU A 97 0.95 -23.74 0.02
CA LEU A 97 2.16 -23.51 -0.79
C LEU A 97 1.97 -22.51 -1.96
N TYR A 98 0.99 -21.60 -1.88
CA TYR A 98 0.62 -20.69 -2.96
C TYR A 98 1.43 -19.38 -2.93
N PHE A 99 2.75 -19.48 -3.08
CA PHE A 99 3.66 -18.31 -3.26
C PHE A 99 3.34 -17.46 -4.49
N GLN A 100 2.37 -17.88 -5.30
CA GLN A 100 1.94 -17.24 -6.53
C GLN A 100 0.79 -16.26 -6.30
N GLN A 101 0.12 -16.30 -5.14
CA GLN A 101 -1.00 -15.43 -4.88
C GLN A 101 -0.51 -14.04 -4.43
N ASP A 102 -1.00 -13.00 -5.11
CA ASP A 102 -0.72 -11.62 -4.72
C ASP A 102 -1.57 -11.24 -3.50
N SER A 103 -0.90 -10.90 -2.41
CA SER A 103 -1.49 -10.31 -1.20
C SER A 103 -1.46 -8.77 -1.21
N GLY A 104 -0.88 -8.19 -2.26
CA GLY A 104 -0.76 -6.78 -2.51
C GLY A 104 -2.04 -6.14 -3.08
N PRO A 105 -1.96 -4.87 -3.48
CA PRO A 105 -3.13 -4.05 -3.76
C PRO A 105 -3.80 -4.32 -5.12
N ASN A 106 -3.14 -5.05 -6.04
CA ASN A 106 -3.56 -5.13 -7.44
C ASN A 106 -4.02 -6.52 -7.90
N TYR A 107 -4.06 -7.53 -7.01
CA TYR A 107 -4.47 -8.90 -7.35
C TYR A 107 -3.71 -9.48 -8.55
N MET A 108 -2.42 -9.21 -8.64
CA MET A 108 -1.58 -9.67 -9.73
C MET A 108 -1.04 -11.06 -9.43
N ASP A 109 -1.88 -12.09 -9.46
CA ASP A 109 -1.40 -13.46 -9.21
C ASP A 109 -0.31 -13.86 -10.22
N GLY A 110 0.78 -14.40 -9.68
CA GLY A 110 1.89 -14.95 -10.44
C GLY A 110 1.62 -16.36 -10.95
N ALA A 111 2.58 -16.89 -11.69
CA ALA A 111 2.66 -18.27 -12.09
C ALA A 111 4.01 -18.84 -11.67
N GLY A 112 4.03 -20.10 -11.25
CA GLY A 112 5.27 -20.79 -10.91
C GLY A 112 5.21 -22.25 -11.29
N SER A 113 6.37 -22.81 -11.60
CA SER A 113 6.56 -24.25 -11.79
C SER A 113 7.80 -24.66 -11.03
N ASP A 114 7.75 -25.80 -10.34
CA ASP A 114 8.89 -26.44 -9.69
C ASP A 114 9.69 -25.55 -8.70
N ALA A 115 9.14 -24.40 -8.34
CA ALA A 115 9.59 -23.53 -7.27
C ALA A 115 8.81 -23.90 -6.01
N LEU A 116 9.53 -24.06 -4.91
CA LEU A 116 8.94 -24.44 -3.62
C LEU A 116 9.20 -23.32 -2.61
N ALA A 117 8.14 -22.81 -1.99
CA ALA A 117 8.27 -22.05 -0.75
C ALA A 117 8.91 -22.97 0.29
N THR A 118 10.10 -22.62 0.76
CA THR A 118 10.88 -23.47 1.67
C THR A 118 11.16 -22.77 2.99
N THR A 119 11.26 -23.61 4.03
CA THR A 119 11.67 -23.25 5.38
C THR A 119 13.16 -23.54 5.54
N ALA A 120 14.02 -22.68 5.00
CA ALA A 120 15.46 -22.82 5.23
C ALA A 120 15.86 -22.14 6.55
N ASN A 121 16.57 -22.88 7.43
CA ASN A 121 17.29 -22.35 8.61
C ASN A 121 16.46 -21.48 9.57
N SER A 122 15.43 -22.04 10.19
CA SER A 122 14.68 -21.43 11.31
C SER A 122 13.82 -20.20 10.98
N ILE A 123 13.66 -19.85 9.70
CA ILE A 123 12.71 -18.84 9.26
C ILE A 123 11.66 -19.53 8.39
N GLN A 124 10.46 -19.74 8.93
CA GLN A 124 9.37 -20.37 8.19
C GLN A 124 8.93 -19.43 7.06
N ASN A 125 8.77 -19.95 5.83
CA ASN A 125 8.06 -19.29 4.74
C ASN A 125 8.65 -17.95 4.29
N ASN A 126 9.98 -17.85 4.20
CA ASN A 126 10.68 -16.62 3.77
C ASN A 126 11.58 -16.80 2.54
N SER A 127 11.50 -17.93 1.82
CA SER A 127 12.35 -18.15 0.65
C SER A 127 11.73 -19.09 -0.40
N LEU A 128 12.08 -18.87 -1.66
CA LEU A 128 11.80 -19.78 -2.78
C LEU A 128 13.06 -20.58 -3.12
N LEU A 129 12.90 -21.90 -3.26
CA LEU A 129 13.93 -22.80 -3.76
C LEU A 129 13.76 -23.03 -5.26
N PHE A 130 14.82 -22.76 -6.04
CA PHE A 130 14.91 -23.04 -7.47
C PHE A 130 16.03 -24.06 -7.73
N ASN A 131 15.75 -25.35 -7.51
CA ASN A 131 16.76 -26.42 -7.60
C ASN A 131 16.59 -27.37 -8.80
N LEU A 132 15.58 -27.12 -9.65
CA LEU A 132 15.32 -27.87 -10.87
C LEU A 132 15.56 -26.96 -12.10
N SER A 133 15.93 -27.55 -13.24
CA SER A 133 16.15 -26.79 -14.48
C SER A 133 14.88 -26.16 -15.05
N THR A 134 13.72 -26.56 -14.53
CA THR A 134 12.38 -26.09 -14.86
C THR A 134 11.81 -25.10 -13.84
N ALA A 135 12.54 -24.83 -12.75
CA ALA A 135 12.02 -24.02 -11.66
C ALA A 135 11.96 -22.52 -12.02
N TYR A 136 10.77 -21.91 -11.92
CA TYR A 136 10.59 -20.49 -12.13
C TYR A 136 9.42 -19.90 -11.32
N PHE A 137 9.49 -18.58 -11.14
CA PHE A 137 8.38 -17.73 -10.73
C PHE A 137 8.27 -16.59 -11.75
N GLN A 138 7.05 -16.30 -12.17
CA GLN A 138 6.76 -15.31 -13.19
C GLN A 138 5.55 -14.47 -12.78
N ILE A 139 5.64 -13.18 -13.04
CA ILE A 139 4.57 -12.19 -12.90
C ILE A 139 4.55 -11.33 -14.15
N SER A 140 3.39 -10.82 -14.53
CA SER A 140 3.23 -10.04 -15.77
C SER A 140 2.27 -8.88 -15.55
N ASN A 141 2.24 -7.93 -16.50
CA ASN A 141 1.32 -6.79 -16.48
C ASN A 141 1.42 -5.91 -15.23
N LEU A 142 2.65 -5.67 -14.75
CA LEU A 142 2.90 -4.82 -13.59
C LEU A 142 2.46 -3.38 -13.87
N VAL A 143 1.45 -2.91 -13.11
CA VAL A 143 0.89 -1.55 -13.24
C VAL A 143 0.73 -0.95 -11.85
N ALA A 144 1.28 0.25 -11.64
CA ALA A 144 1.14 0.99 -10.38
C ALA A 144 -0.11 1.87 -10.42
N PHE A 145 -1.12 1.53 -9.60
CA PHE A 145 -2.37 2.30 -9.48
C PHE A 145 -3.06 2.62 -10.82
N GLY A 146 -3.01 1.68 -11.78
CA GLY A 146 -3.58 1.87 -13.11
C GLY A 146 -2.77 2.80 -14.04
N GLN A 147 -1.56 3.22 -13.66
CA GLN A 147 -0.70 4.11 -14.44
C GLN A 147 0.48 3.36 -15.06
N THR A 148 0.79 3.69 -16.32
CA THR A 148 1.97 3.18 -17.04
C THR A 148 3.18 4.09 -16.82
N ASN A 149 4.39 3.55 -17.00
CA ASN A 149 5.67 4.28 -16.89
C ASN A 149 5.92 4.96 -15.53
N GLN A 150 5.40 4.37 -14.44
CA GLN A 150 5.69 4.82 -13.09
C GLN A 150 6.67 3.85 -12.40
N PRO A 151 7.53 4.35 -11.50
CA PRO A 151 8.30 3.48 -10.61
C PRO A 151 7.36 2.55 -9.83
N PHE A 152 7.76 1.29 -9.68
CA PHE A 152 7.04 0.31 -8.91
C PHE A 152 8.02 -0.53 -8.08
N SER A 153 7.51 -1.16 -7.04
CA SER A 153 8.19 -2.14 -6.20
C SER A 153 7.36 -3.42 -6.13
N ILE A 154 8.05 -4.54 -5.97
CA ILE A 154 7.43 -5.85 -5.73
C ILE A 154 8.06 -6.38 -4.45
N LEU A 155 7.23 -6.93 -3.57
CA LEU A 155 7.68 -7.60 -2.37
C LEU A 155 7.52 -9.12 -2.56
N LEU A 156 8.58 -9.85 -2.24
CA LEU A 156 8.69 -11.31 -2.27
C LEU A 156 9.01 -11.75 -0.84
#